data_AF-A0AAN7E666-F1
#
_entry.id   AF-A0AAN7E666-F1
#
_cell.length_a   1.000
_cell.length_b   1.000
_cell.length_c   1.000
_cell.angle_alpha   90.00
_cell.angle_beta   90.00
_cell.angle_gamma   90.00
#
_symmetry.space_group_name_H-M   'P 1'
#
loop_
_entity.id
_entity.type
_entity.pdbx_description
1 polymer ?
#
loop_
_entity_poly.entity_id
_entity_poly.type
_entity_poly.pdbx_seq_one_letter_code
_entity_poly.pdbx_strand_id
1 'polypeptide(L)'
;MFAFSDFIEANFLVDLPLAGASFTWFTDSGSDCMSRIDRTLASVDWVDQFGNVSQRVLLRVVFDHCPLLVVAGSVNKGRSAFKFENLWLKEEGFVERVQQWWNGYCFSGSPSFILGRKLKALKGDLKKWNKEEFGDLAFRKKCLLSELLGLDAREDLSSLSHEDQTRHTQIKGEITHLASLEEISWRQKSRFLFVTKGDNNTRCFHRVANSHRRTNYLRGIEVDGVLYEDEEEVRSKVVHFYQSLYTESDTWRPSMDGLEFTSIEEDERLELERDFSKEEVVKVLQEMEGDKAPSPDGFTMVFFQKCWSVVEIDVMAFFDHFHRSAKFERSLNASFLSLIPKKKKKKIL
;
A
#
# COMPACT_ATOMS: atom_id res chain seq x y z
N MET A 1 26.00 40.06 -10.00
CA MET A 1 24.60 39.58 -10.14
C MET A 1 24.20 39.31 -11.60
N PHE A 2 24.88 39.89 -12.60
CA PHE A 2 24.60 39.68 -14.03
C PHE A 2 24.96 38.27 -14.55
N ALA A 3 26.14 37.74 -14.21
CA ALA A 3 26.62 36.45 -14.74
C ALA A 3 25.68 35.24 -14.54
N PHE A 4 24.88 35.19 -13.46
CA PHE A 4 23.92 34.11 -13.25
C PHE A 4 22.64 34.29 -14.07
N SER A 5 22.19 35.53 -14.25
CA SER A 5 21.04 35.84 -15.12
C SER A 5 21.42 35.59 -16.59
N ASP A 6 22.61 36.01 -16.98
CA ASP A 6 23.18 35.76 -18.32
C ASP A 6 23.28 34.25 -18.59
N PHE A 7 23.64 33.44 -17.58
CA PHE A 7 23.67 31.98 -17.70
C PHE A 7 22.27 31.39 -17.92
N ILE A 8 21.25 31.87 -17.20
CA ILE A 8 19.86 31.42 -17.37
C ILE A 8 19.37 31.75 -18.79
N GLU A 9 19.62 32.98 -19.24
CA GLU A 9 19.21 33.45 -20.57
C GLU A 9 19.96 32.71 -21.69
N ALA A 10 21.28 32.56 -21.57
CA ALA A 10 22.09 31.87 -22.59
C ALA A 10 21.74 30.39 -22.75
N ASN A 11 21.18 29.75 -21.72
CA ASN A 11 20.78 28.34 -21.73
C ASN A 11 19.27 28.15 -21.85
N PHE A 12 18.50 29.22 -22.11
CA PHE A 12 17.03 29.19 -22.23
C PHE A 12 16.35 28.43 -21.07
N LEU A 13 16.83 28.64 -19.84
CA LEU A 13 16.31 27.96 -18.66
C LEU A 13 15.08 28.71 -18.12
N VAL A 14 14.06 27.94 -17.76
CA VAL A 14 12.82 28.40 -17.14
C VAL A 14 12.95 28.24 -15.63
N ASP A 15 12.79 29.33 -14.88
CA ASP A 15 12.59 29.30 -13.42
C ASP A 15 11.15 28.92 -13.12
N LEU A 16 10.96 27.73 -12.53
CA LEU A 16 9.63 27.22 -12.27
C LEU A 16 8.90 28.10 -11.22
N PRO A 17 7.59 28.36 -11.42
CA PRO A 17 6.82 29.14 -10.48
C PRO A 17 6.71 28.41 -9.14
N LEU A 18 6.98 29.15 -8.06
CA LEU A 18 6.93 28.63 -6.71
C LEU A 18 5.50 28.67 -6.17
N ALA A 19 4.92 27.50 -5.89
CA ALA A 19 3.60 27.39 -5.29
C ALA A 19 3.68 27.10 -3.78
N GLY A 20 2.82 27.74 -3.00
CA GLY A 20 2.63 27.49 -1.57
C GLY A 20 3.43 28.39 -0.62
N ALA A 21 4.42 29.16 -1.09
CA ALA A 21 5.05 30.24 -0.34
C ALA A 21 5.84 31.18 -1.28
N SER A 22 6.17 32.38 -0.80
CA SER A 22 6.93 33.39 -1.56
C SER A 22 8.44 33.35 -1.33
N PHE A 23 8.91 32.65 -0.29
CA PHE A 23 10.30 32.64 0.15
C PHE A 23 10.79 31.22 0.44
N THR A 24 12.08 30.98 0.28
CA THR A 24 12.70 29.65 0.50
C THR A 24 13.77 29.68 1.57
N TRP A 25 14.21 30.86 2.01
CA TRP A 25 15.21 31.04 3.05
C TRP A 25 14.80 32.13 4.04
N PHE A 26 15.15 31.95 5.30
CA PHE A 26 14.74 32.78 6.43
C PHE A 26 15.83 32.85 7.49
N THR A 27 16.07 34.02 8.07
CA THR A 27 17.03 34.17 9.17
C THR A 27 16.47 33.74 10.52
N ASP A 28 17.25 33.00 11.30
CA ASP A 28 16.89 32.57 12.66
C ASP A 28 17.09 33.66 13.74
N SER A 29 17.62 34.83 13.37
CA SER A 29 18.11 35.85 14.31
C SER A 29 17.13 36.97 14.67
N GLY A 30 15.82 36.75 14.58
CA GLY A 30 14.79 37.69 15.05
C GLY A 30 14.65 39.00 14.25
N SER A 31 15.38 39.14 13.14
CA SER A 31 15.09 40.12 12.09
C SER A 31 14.34 39.41 10.96
N ASP A 32 13.26 39.99 10.44
CA ASP A 32 12.41 39.41 9.39
C ASP A 32 13.10 39.43 8.00
N CYS A 33 14.29 38.86 7.89
CA CYS A 33 14.97 38.73 6.60
C CYS A 33 14.55 37.42 5.92
N MET A 34 13.86 37.55 4.79
CA MET A 34 13.33 36.43 4.00
C MET A 34 13.77 36.58 2.55
N SER A 35 14.25 35.51 1.93
CA SER A 35 14.69 35.53 0.53
C SER A 35 14.33 34.25 -0.22
N ARG A 36 14.21 34.34 -1.54
CA ARG A 36 14.05 33.18 -2.45
C ARG A 36 15.39 32.91 -3.13
N ILE A 37 16.19 32.08 -2.48
CA ILE A 37 17.53 31.69 -2.98
C ILE A 37 17.56 30.27 -3.53
N ASP A 38 16.56 29.45 -3.24
CA ASP A 38 16.40 28.11 -3.79
C ASP A 38 15.44 28.16 -4.98
N ARG A 39 15.89 27.67 -6.13
CA ARG A 39 15.14 27.71 -7.39
C ARG A 39 15.35 26.41 -8.16
N THR A 40 14.33 25.97 -8.88
CA THR A 40 14.48 24.90 -9.87
C THR A 40 14.50 25.53 -11.25
N LEU A 41 15.60 25.34 -11.96
CA LEU A 41 15.74 25.73 -13.35
C LEU A 41 15.57 24.48 -14.23
N ALA A 42 14.72 24.58 -15.24
CA ALA A 42 14.48 23.50 -16.20
C ALA A 42 14.59 24.03 -17.63
N SER A 43 15.04 23.21 -18.58
CA SER A 43 14.99 23.58 -20.00
C SER A 43 13.54 23.58 -20.51
N VAL A 44 13.28 24.39 -21.54
CA VAL A 44 11.96 24.44 -22.21
C VAL A 44 11.56 23.05 -22.69
N ASP A 45 12.47 22.31 -23.35
CA ASP A 45 12.22 20.94 -23.83
C ASP A 45 11.77 19.98 -22.72
N TRP A 46 12.31 20.14 -21.51
CA TRP A 46 11.94 19.30 -20.37
C TRP A 46 10.56 19.66 -19.84
N VAL A 47 10.23 20.95 -19.77
CA VAL A 47 8.89 21.42 -19.33
C VAL A 47 7.81 20.96 -20.32
N ASP A 48 8.10 21.03 -21.62
CA ASP A 48 7.18 20.60 -22.68
C ASP A 48 6.97 19.08 -22.68
N GLN A 49 8.00 18.30 -22.34
CA GLN A 49 7.92 16.84 -22.25
C GLN A 49 7.01 16.36 -21.10
N PHE A 50 6.97 17.08 -19.98
CA PHE A 50 6.20 16.69 -18.80
C PHE A 50 5.02 17.64 -18.56
N GLY A 51 3.84 17.33 -19.12
CA GLY A 51 2.62 18.11 -18.84
C GLY A 51 2.35 18.26 -17.33
N ASN A 52 2.01 19.49 -16.90
CA ASN A 52 1.77 19.90 -15.50
C ASN A 52 3.00 19.84 -14.57
N VAL A 53 4.10 20.52 -14.93
CA VAL A 53 5.21 20.78 -14.00
C VAL A 53 4.79 21.80 -12.94
N SER A 54 5.01 21.50 -11.65
CA SER A 54 4.88 22.48 -10.57
C SER A 54 5.98 22.33 -9.52
N GLN A 55 6.54 23.45 -9.07
CA GLN A 55 7.43 23.52 -7.92
C GLN A 55 6.64 23.93 -6.68
N ARG A 56 6.82 23.21 -5.57
CA ARG A 56 6.14 23.51 -4.30
C ARG A 56 7.13 23.61 -3.15
N VAL A 57 6.86 24.51 -2.23
CA VAL A 57 7.62 24.64 -0.98
C VAL A 57 7.15 23.60 0.03
N LEU A 58 8.09 22.88 0.63
CA LEU A 58 7.84 22.04 1.80
C LEU A 58 8.10 22.83 3.08
N LEU A 59 7.29 22.58 4.12
CA LEU A 59 7.35 23.30 5.39
C LEU A 59 8.71 23.14 6.09
N ARG A 60 9.30 24.27 6.46
CA ARG A 60 10.51 24.44 7.29
C ARG A 60 10.34 23.81 8.68
N VAL A 61 11.40 23.23 9.24
CA VAL A 61 11.36 22.57 10.57
C VAL A 61 12.59 22.88 11.42
N VAL A 62 13.80 22.71 10.86
CA VAL A 62 15.07 22.83 11.63
C VAL A 62 16.17 23.55 10.84
N PHE A 63 15.88 24.00 9.63
CA PHE A 63 16.82 24.66 8.73
C PHE A 63 16.32 26.07 8.42
N ASP A 64 17.25 26.96 8.13
CA ASP A 64 17.00 28.29 7.57
C ASP A 64 16.47 28.22 6.12
N HIS A 65 16.54 27.05 5.47
CA HIS A 65 15.98 26.76 4.14
C HIS A 65 14.70 25.90 4.16
N CYS A 66 13.79 26.19 3.23
CA CYS A 66 12.63 25.38 2.90
C CYS A 66 12.96 24.42 1.74
N PRO A 67 12.82 23.09 1.92
CA PRO A 67 13.01 22.14 0.84
C PRO A 67 12.03 22.37 -0.32
N LEU A 68 12.50 22.20 -1.55
CA LEU A 68 11.69 22.31 -2.76
C LEU A 68 11.32 20.94 -3.32
N LEU A 69 10.05 20.76 -3.68
CA LEU A 69 9.55 19.58 -4.36
C LEU A 69 9.11 19.96 -5.78
N VAL A 70 9.71 19.31 -6.77
CA VAL A 70 9.30 19.41 -8.18
C VAL A 70 8.42 18.22 -8.51
N VAL A 71 7.21 18.49 -8.98
CA VAL A 71 6.27 17.48 -9.46
C VAL A 71 6.14 17.67 -10.97
N ALA A 72 6.44 16.63 -11.74
CA ALA A 72 6.37 16.65 -13.20
C ALA A 72 5.63 15.41 -13.71
N GLY A 73 4.75 15.61 -14.69
CA GLY A 73 3.92 14.58 -15.30
C GLY A 73 2.65 14.26 -14.53
N SER A 74 1.58 13.95 -15.26
CA SER A 74 0.40 13.28 -14.71
C SER A 74 0.74 11.80 -14.51
N VAL A 75 1.19 11.42 -13.32
CA VAL A 75 0.97 10.03 -12.91
C VAL A 75 -0.53 9.92 -12.73
N ASN A 76 -1.23 9.43 -13.76
CA ASN A 76 -2.62 8.99 -13.66
C ASN A 76 -2.63 7.81 -12.70
N LYS A 77 -2.55 8.12 -11.40
CA LYS A 77 -2.83 7.15 -10.36
C LYS A 77 -4.32 6.89 -10.49
N GLY A 78 -4.68 5.82 -11.19
CA GLY A 78 -5.98 5.21 -11.04
C GLY A 78 -6.30 5.06 -9.54
N ARG A 79 -7.59 4.91 -9.21
CA ARG A 79 -8.02 4.79 -7.81
C ARG A 79 -7.17 3.74 -7.11
N SER A 80 -6.41 4.14 -6.08
CA SER A 80 -5.61 3.20 -5.29
C SER A 80 -6.55 2.14 -4.72
N ALA A 81 -6.28 0.88 -5.05
CA ALA A 81 -6.98 -0.23 -4.45
C ALA A 81 -6.78 -0.19 -2.92
N PHE A 82 -7.83 -0.48 -2.18
CA PHE A 82 -7.73 -0.66 -0.73
C PHE A 82 -6.79 -1.83 -0.44
N LYS A 83 -5.96 -1.66 0.58
CA LYS A 83 -5.12 -2.72 1.13
C LYS A 83 -5.20 -2.59 2.64
N PHE A 84 -5.45 -3.71 3.30
CA PHE A 84 -5.48 -3.79 4.74
C PHE A 84 -4.09 -3.49 5.28
N GLU A 85 -3.96 -2.52 6.17
CA GLU A 85 -2.67 -2.18 6.79
C GLU A 85 -2.53 -2.92 8.12
N ASN A 86 -1.45 -3.70 8.27
CA ASN A 86 -1.22 -4.48 9.50
C ASN A 86 -1.02 -3.59 10.74
N LEU A 87 -0.72 -2.30 10.54
CA LEU A 87 -0.60 -1.33 11.64
C LEU A 87 -1.91 -1.20 12.43
N TRP A 88 -3.07 -1.39 11.78
CA TRP A 88 -4.37 -1.30 12.44
C TRP A 88 -4.56 -2.33 13.54
N LEU A 89 -3.90 -3.49 13.40
CA LEU A 89 -3.93 -4.56 14.40
C LEU A 89 -3.13 -4.24 15.67
N LYS A 90 -2.37 -3.14 15.68
CA LYS A 90 -1.68 -2.64 16.87
C LYS A 90 -2.53 -1.72 17.72
N GLU A 91 -3.62 -1.20 17.18
CA GLU A 91 -4.52 -0.33 17.92
C GLU A 91 -5.32 -1.15 18.94
N GLU A 92 -5.34 -0.68 20.19
CA GLU A 92 -6.16 -1.28 21.22
C GLU A 92 -7.65 -1.17 20.86
N GLY A 93 -8.40 -2.25 21.07
CA GLY A 93 -9.82 -2.27 20.74
C GLY A 93 -10.13 -2.48 19.25
N PHE A 94 -9.13 -2.76 18.39
CA PHE A 94 -9.37 -2.92 16.95
C PHE A 94 -10.36 -4.04 16.64
N VAL A 95 -10.22 -5.21 17.27
CA VAL A 95 -11.07 -6.39 17.01
C VAL A 95 -12.51 -6.12 17.47
N GLU A 96 -12.67 -5.48 18.62
CA GLU A 96 -13.94 -5.07 19.19
C GLU A 96 -14.65 -4.06 18.29
N ARG A 97 -13.89 -3.10 17.73
CA ARG A 97 -14.41 -2.12 16.76
C ARG A 97 -14.89 -2.80 15.47
N VAL A 98 -14.10 -3.73 14.94
CA VAL A 98 -14.49 -4.54 13.77
C VAL A 98 -15.75 -5.36 14.09
N GLN A 99 -15.84 -5.95 15.28
CA GLN A 99 -17.01 -6.70 15.73
C GLN A 99 -18.27 -5.84 15.78
N GLN A 100 -18.16 -4.63 16.33
CA GLN A 100 -19.28 -3.69 16.40
C GLN A 100 -19.80 -3.35 15.00
N TRP A 101 -18.92 -3.01 14.06
CA TRP A 101 -19.33 -2.73 12.68
C TRP A 101 -19.91 -3.96 11.99
N TRP A 102 -19.26 -5.11 12.17
CA TRP A 102 -19.65 -6.37 11.52
C TRP A 102 -21.06 -6.80 11.93
N ASN A 103 -21.39 -6.69 13.21
CA ASN A 103 -22.71 -6.99 13.76
C ASN A 103 -23.78 -5.96 13.32
N GLY A 104 -23.37 -4.74 12.99
CA GLY A 104 -24.26 -3.70 12.45
C GLY A 104 -24.68 -3.92 11.00
N TYR A 105 -24.00 -4.81 10.27
CA TYR A 105 -24.30 -5.05 8.86
C TYR A 105 -25.41 -6.10 8.68
N CYS A 106 -26.54 -5.67 8.12
CA CYS A 106 -27.62 -6.56 7.71
C CYS A 106 -27.72 -6.60 6.18
N PHE A 107 -27.52 -7.79 5.60
CA PHE A 107 -27.70 -8.05 4.17
C PHE A 107 -28.49 -9.35 4.00
N SER A 108 -29.25 -9.45 2.91
CA SER A 108 -30.02 -10.65 2.55
C SER A 108 -29.52 -11.23 1.23
N GLY A 109 -29.42 -12.55 1.13
CA GLY A 109 -28.94 -13.25 -0.06
C GLY A 109 -28.28 -14.58 0.30
N SER A 110 -27.53 -15.16 -0.64
CA SER A 110 -26.71 -16.35 -0.35
C SER A 110 -25.62 -16.00 0.68
N PRO A 111 -25.13 -16.99 1.47
CA PRO A 111 -24.04 -16.74 2.42
C PRO A 111 -22.80 -16.10 1.79
N SER A 112 -22.44 -16.52 0.56
CA SER A 112 -21.35 -15.89 -0.21
C SER A 112 -21.62 -14.41 -0.55
N PHE A 113 -22.86 -14.06 -0.90
CA PHE A 113 -23.25 -12.68 -1.14
C PHE A 113 -23.18 -11.85 0.15
N ILE A 114 -23.69 -12.37 1.26
CA ILE A 114 -23.67 -11.69 2.57
C ILE A 114 -22.23 -11.41 3.00
N LEU A 115 -21.35 -12.43 2.96
CA LEU A 115 -19.94 -12.29 3.30
C LEU A 115 -19.25 -11.23 2.42
N GLY A 116 -19.41 -11.30 1.11
CA GLY A 116 -18.84 -10.32 0.18
C GLY A 116 -19.32 -8.89 0.43
N ARG A 117 -20.61 -8.71 0.77
CA ARG A 117 -21.18 -7.40 1.10
C ARG A 117 -20.67 -6.87 2.44
N LYS A 118 -20.54 -7.72 3.47
CA LYS A 118 -19.97 -7.34 4.77
C LYS A 118 -18.51 -6.93 4.64
N LEU A 119 -17.68 -7.69 3.92
CA LEU A 119 -16.29 -7.30 3.63
C LEU A 119 -16.21 -5.96 2.89
N LYS A 120 -17.11 -5.72 1.93
CA LYS A 120 -17.18 -4.45 1.19
C LYS A 120 -17.60 -3.28 2.08
N ALA A 121 -18.54 -3.48 3.00
CA ALA A 121 -18.96 -2.47 3.97
C ALA A 121 -17.83 -2.16 4.96
N LEU A 122 -17.21 -3.19 5.55
CA LEU A 122 -16.07 -3.07 6.46
C LEU A 122 -14.91 -2.29 5.83
N LYS A 123 -14.62 -2.53 4.55
CA LYS A 123 -13.64 -1.76 3.80
C LYS A 123 -13.96 -0.26 3.73
N GLY A 124 -15.22 0.12 3.67
CA GLY A 124 -15.66 1.52 3.73
C GLY A 124 -15.37 2.15 5.08
N ASP A 125 -15.78 1.46 6.15
CA ASP A 125 -15.60 1.94 7.52
C ASP A 125 -14.13 1.98 7.94
N LEU A 126 -13.33 0.98 7.58
CA LEU A 126 -11.88 1.00 7.79
C LEU A 126 -11.20 2.19 7.09
N LYS A 127 -11.63 2.56 5.89
CA LYS A 127 -11.09 3.74 5.19
C LYS A 127 -11.42 5.05 5.91
N LYS A 128 -12.67 5.17 6.37
CA LYS A 128 -13.14 6.34 7.12
C LYS A 128 -12.38 6.45 8.43
N TRP A 129 -12.35 5.36 9.19
CA TRP A 129 -11.62 5.25 10.46
C TRP A 129 -10.13 5.54 10.31
N ASN A 130 -9.47 5.00 9.29
CA ASN A 130 -8.06 5.28 9.04
C ASN A 130 -7.79 6.77 8.81
N LYS A 131 -8.70 7.48 8.15
CA LYS A 131 -8.59 8.92 7.94
C LYS A 131 -8.82 9.72 9.23
N GLU A 132 -9.71 9.24 10.10
CA GLU A 132 -10.11 9.91 11.35
C GLU A 132 -9.08 9.72 12.46
N GLU A 133 -8.59 8.50 12.71
CA GLU A 133 -7.64 8.23 13.80
C GLU A 133 -6.17 8.45 13.40
N PHE A 134 -5.76 7.88 12.27
CA PHE A 134 -4.34 7.87 11.87
C PHE A 134 -4.01 9.08 10.99
N GLY A 135 -4.95 9.53 10.16
CA GLY A 135 -4.80 10.71 9.31
C GLY A 135 -3.49 10.68 8.51
N ASP A 136 -2.77 11.79 8.52
CA ASP A 136 -1.38 11.85 8.03
C ASP A 136 -0.41 11.61 9.18
N LEU A 137 0.03 10.36 9.34
CA LEU A 137 1.00 9.95 10.35
C LEU A 137 2.31 10.73 10.27
N ALA A 138 2.74 11.09 9.05
CA ALA A 138 3.96 11.86 8.85
C ALA A 138 3.78 13.30 9.34
N PHE A 139 2.61 13.89 9.09
CA PHE A 139 2.26 15.21 9.63
C PHE A 139 2.21 15.20 11.17
N ARG A 140 1.52 14.22 11.78
CA ARG A 140 1.42 14.12 13.24
C ARG A 140 2.80 13.93 13.91
N LYS A 141 3.61 13.03 13.38
CA LYS A 141 4.99 12.81 13.86
C LYS A 141 5.82 14.09 13.76
N LYS A 142 5.66 14.85 12.67
CA LYS A 142 6.35 16.12 12.44
C LYS A 142 5.93 17.19 13.46
N CYS A 143 4.63 17.32 13.76
CA CYS A 143 4.14 18.23 14.78
C CYS A 143 4.72 17.90 16.17
N LEU A 144 4.71 16.64 16.56
CA LEU A 144 5.26 16.17 17.83
C LEU A 144 6.78 16.42 17.93
N LEU A 145 7.53 16.23 16.85
CA LEU A 145 8.96 16.57 16.80
C LEU A 145 9.20 18.08 16.99
N SER A 146 8.36 18.93 16.38
CA SER A 146 8.46 20.39 16.55
C SER A 146 8.13 20.82 17.98
N GLU A 147 7.14 20.19 18.62
CA GLU A 147 6.79 20.43 20.01
C GLU A 147 7.92 19.99 20.95
N LEU A 148 8.53 18.82 20.69
CA LEU A 148 9.67 18.31 21.45
C LEU A 148 10.88 19.26 21.38
N LEU A 149 11.22 19.75 20.18
CA LEU A 149 12.29 20.72 19.98
C LEU A 149 12.04 22.02 20.75
N GLY A 150 10.79 22.48 20.83
CA GLY A 150 10.41 23.65 21.61
C GLY A 150 10.56 23.44 23.12
N LEU A 151 10.28 22.22 23.61
CA LEU A 151 10.50 21.86 25.02
C LEU A 151 11.99 21.72 25.34
N ASP A 152 12.77 21.07 24.47
CA ASP A 152 14.22 20.92 24.64
C ASP A 152 14.91 22.30 24.69
N ALA A 153 14.52 23.24 23.81
CA ALA A 153 15.05 24.60 23.83
C ALA A 153 14.70 25.40 25.12
N ARG A 154 13.58 25.07 25.77
CA ARG A 154 13.19 25.66 27.06
C ARG A 154 13.97 25.05 28.22
N GLU A 155 14.29 23.76 28.14
CA GLU A 155 15.15 23.04 29.09
C GLU A 155 16.57 23.61 29.11
N ASP A 156 17.11 23.95 27.94
CA ASP A 156 18.44 24.55 27.79
C ASP A 156 18.54 25.96 28.42
N LEU A 157 17.42 26.68 28.50
CA LEU A 157 17.35 28.04 29.07
C LEU A 157 16.98 28.04 30.56
N SER A 158 16.26 27.02 31.04
CA SER A 158 15.77 26.91 32.41
C SER A 158 15.28 25.50 32.73
N SER A 159 15.35 25.07 33.99
CA SER A 159 14.78 23.78 34.41
C SER A 159 13.29 23.67 34.05
N LEU A 160 12.91 22.59 33.34
CA LEU A 160 11.53 22.33 32.95
C LEU A 160 10.60 22.21 34.17
N SER A 161 9.37 22.71 34.02
CA SER A 161 8.31 22.46 34.99
C SER A 161 7.94 20.97 35.05
N HIS A 162 7.33 20.51 36.14
CA HIS A 162 6.85 19.13 36.25
C HIS A 162 5.83 18.77 35.15
N GLU A 163 5.01 19.74 34.73
CA GLU A 163 4.05 19.59 33.63
C GLU A 163 4.77 19.42 32.28
N ASP A 164 5.78 20.23 32.01
CA ASP A 164 6.60 20.14 30.80
C ASP A 164 7.38 18.81 30.74
N GLN A 165 7.92 18.32 31.87
CA GLN A 165 8.59 17.01 31.93
C GLN A 165 7.64 15.84 31.64
N THR A 166 6.40 15.93 32.14
CA THR A 166 5.36 14.93 31.88
C THR A 166 4.99 14.93 30.40
N ARG A 167 4.77 16.12 29.81
CA ARG A 167 4.45 16.29 28.40
C ARG A 167 5.61 15.84 27.50
N HIS A 168 6.85 16.13 27.87
CA HIS A 168 8.06 15.68 27.17
C HIS A 168 8.13 14.15 27.08
N THR A 169 7.91 13.48 28.21
CA THR A 169 7.88 12.01 28.27
C THR A 169 6.74 11.44 27.42
N GLN A 170 5.56 12.07 27.46
CA GLN A 170 4.42 11.67 26.63
C GLN A 170 4.71 11.82 25.14
N ILE A 171 5.25 12.95 24.69
CA ILE A 171 5.60 13.21 23.29
C ILE A 171 6.63 12.18 22.80
N LYS A 172 7.66 11.87 23.60
CA LYS A 172 8.62 10.81 23.28
C LYS A 172 7.96 9.45 23.12
N GLY A 173 7.00 9.12 23.99
CA GLY A 173 6.16 7.92 23.86
C GLY A 173 5.34 7.91 22.57
N GLU A 174 4.67 9.02 22.24
CA GLU A 174 3.88 9.13 21.01
C GLU A 174 4.74 9.02 19.75
N ILE A 175 5.93 9.62 19.72
CA ILE A 175 6.86 9.54 18.59
C ILE A 175 7.37 8.10 18.40
N THR A 176 7.74 7.41 19.49
CA THR A 176 8.20 6.02 19.41
C THR A 176 7.07 5.09 18.94
N HIS A 177 5.84 5.30 19.42
CA HIS A 177 4.66 4.60 18.94
C HIS A 177 4.43 4.82 17.43
N LEU A 178 4.41 6.09 16.97
CA LEU A 178 4.23 6.41 15.54
C LEU A 178 5.33 5.81 14.66
N ALA A 179 6.59 5.83 15.12
CA ALA A 179 7.70 5.21 14.40
C ALA A 179 7.49 3.69 14.23
N SER A 180 6.97 3.01 15.25
CA SER A 180 6.65 1.58 15.17
C SER A 180 5.55 1.27 14.17
N LEU A 181 4.51 2.12 14.07
CA LEU A 181 3.43 1.97 13.09
C LEU A 181 3.95 2.19 11.65
N GLU A 182 4.77 3.21 11.45
CA GLU A 182 5.43 3.47 10.16
C GLU A 182 6.28 2.28 9.72
N GLU A 183 7.07 1.70 10.64
CA GLU A 183 7.89 0.52 10.36
C GLU A 183 7.04 -0.66 9.87
N ILE A 184 5.91 -0.93 10.54
CA ILE A 184 4.99 -2.01 10.14
C ILE A 184 4.44 -1.75 8.73
N SER A 185 4.00 -0.52 8.44
CA SER A 185 3.48 -0.16 7.11
C SER A 185 4.56 -0.31 6.03
N TRP A 186 5.80 0.11 6.31
CA TRP A 186 6.93 0.00 5.38
C TRP A 186 7.40 -1.44 5.17
N ARG A 187 7.40 -2.26 6.22
CA ARG A 187 7.69 -3.68 6.13
C ARG A 187 6.67 -4.40 5.25
N GLN A 188 5.38 -4.11 5.45
CA GLN A 188 4.31 -4.65 4.62
C GLN A 188 4.42 -4.19 3.15
N LYS A 189 4.76 -2.92 2.90
CA LYS A 189 4.94 -2.36 1.55
C LYS A 189 6.18 -2.90 0.82
N SER A 190 7.28 -3.12 1.54
CA SER A 190 8.54 -3.59 0.95
C SER A 190 8.56 -5.09 0.70
N ARG A 191 7.76 -5.88 1.44
CA ARG A 191 7.74 -7.36 1.41
C ARG A 191 9.12 -7.99 1.63
N PHE A 192 10.01 -7.25 2.32
CA PHE A 192 11.40 -7.64 2.51
C PHE A 192 11.54 -8.42 3.82
N LEU A 193 11.98 -9.68 3.74
CA LEU A 193 12.08 -10.60 4.88
C LEU A 193 13.40 -10.46 5.67
N PHE A 194 14.46 -9.94 5.03
CA PHE A 194 15.82 -9.91 5.58
C PHE A 194 16.17 -8.55 6.19
N VAL A 195 15.50 -8.17 7.27
CA VAL A 195 16.09 -7.21 8.21
C VAL A 195 16.56 -8.00 9.42
N THR A 196 17.87 -8.17 9.52
CA THR A 196 18.52 -8.56 10.76
C THR A 196 18.05 -7.57 11.83
N LYS A 197 17.25 -8.02 12.80
CA LYS A 197 16.67 -7.20 13.87
C LYS A 197 17.74 -6.24 14.40
N GLY A 198 17.60 -4.93 14.16
CA GLY A 198 18.56 -3.97 14.70
C GLY A 198 18.63 -2.61 14.04
N ASP A 199 18.10 -2.42 12.82
CA ASP A 199 18.19 -1.10 12.16
C ASP A 199 16.77 -0.55 11.88
N ASN A 200 16.37 0.49 12.64
CA ASN A 200 15.12 1.25 12.52
C ASN A 200 15.09 2.12 11.24
N ASN A 201 15.70 1.64 10.16
CA ASN A 201 16.04 2.45 9.01
C ASN A 201 14.97 2.31 7.91
N THR A 202 13.95 3.16 7.98
CA THR A 202 12.91 3.29 6.94
C THR A 202 13.50 3.51 5.56
N ARG A 203 14.68 4.15 5.44
CA ARG A 203 15.36 4.42 4.16
C ARG A 203 15.69 3.14 3.38
N CYS A 204 16.00 2.04 4.07
CA CYS A 204 16.21 0.74 3.43
C CYS A 204 14.92 0.25 2.77
N PHE A 205 13.81 0.22 3.52
CA PHE A 205 12.49 -0.15 3.00
C PHE A 205 12.03 0.77 1.87
N HIS A 206 12.27 2.09 1.97
CA HIS A 206 12.01 3.04 0.90
C HIS A 206 12.80 2.71 -0.38
N ARG A 207 14.11 2.42 -0.26
CA ARG A 207 14.94 2.05 -1.41
C ARG A 207 14.48 0.76 -2.06
N VAL A 208 14.14 -0.26 -1.27
CA VAL A 208 13.64 -1.55 -1.78
C VAL A 208 12.26 -1.39 -2.43
N ALA A 209 11.32 -0.70 -1.78
CA ALA A 209 9.99 -0.45 -2.34
C ALA A 209 10.05 0.39 -3.62
N ASN A 210 10.90 1.42 -3.67
CA ASN A 210 11.12 2.22 -4.88
C ASN A 210 11.84 1.40 -5.97
N SER A 211 12.76 0.51 -5.60
CA SER A 211 13.39 -0.42 -6.54
C SER A 211 12.36 -1.36 -7.17
N HIS A 212 11.53 -2.03 -6.35
CA HIS A 212 10.43 -2.86 -6.84
C HIS A 212 9.46 -2.05 -7.71
N ARG A 213 9.12 -0.82 -7.32
CA ARG A 213 8.23 0.04 -8.10
C ARG A 213 8.83 0.40 -9.48
N ARG A 214 10.13 0.65 -9.56
CA ARG A 214 10.83 0.88 -10.84
C ARG A 214 10.92 -0.39 -11.69
N THR A 215 11.25 -1.53 -11.09
CA THR A 215 11.40 -2.80 -11.81
C THR A 215 10.06 -3.37 -12.29
N ASN A 216 8.98 -3.14 -11.51
CA ASN A 216 7.63 -3.58 -11.86
C ASN A 216 6.86 -2.56 -12.69
N TYR A 217 7.47 -1.40 -13.00
CA TYR A 217 6.84 -0.43 -13.89
C TYR A 217 6.86 -0.97 -15.32
N LEU A 218 5.69 -1.30 -15.83
CA LEU A 218 5.51 -1.79 -17.18
C LEU A 218 5.40 -0.59 -18.11
N ARG A 219 6.50 -0.25 -18.80
CA ARG A 219 6.54 0.85 -19.76
C ARG A 219 5.80 0.51 -21.08
N GLY A 220 5.75 -0.76 -21.43
CA GLY A 220 5.13 -1.26 -22.65
C GLY A 220 5.28 -2.77 -22.76
N ILE A 221 4.58 -3.39 -23.70
CA ILE A 221 4.67 -4.82 -24.01
C ILE A 221 4.93 -5.02 -25.49
N GLU A 222 5.68 -6.06 -25.83
CA GLU A 222 5.85 -6.51 -27.20
C GLU A 222 4.97 -7.73 -27.43
N VAL A 223 4.10 -7.67 -28.45
CA VAL A 223 3.23 -8.77 -28.85
C VAL A 223 3.41 -8.96 -30.36
N ASP A 224 3.83 -10.16 -30.77
CA ASP A 224 4.06 -10.53 -32.17
C ASP A 224 5.01 -9.58 -32.92
N GLY A 225 6.04 -9.07 -32.24
CA GLY A 225 7.04 -8.15 -32.81
C GLY A 225 6.61 -6.68 -32.88
N VAL A 226 5.43 -6.33 -32.38
CA VAL A 226 4.93 -4.96 -32.28
C VAL A 226 4.99 -4.47 -30.83
N LEU A 227 5.60 -3.31 -30.62
CA LEU A 227 5.69 -2.66 -29.32
C LEU A 227 4.45 -1.79 -29.07
N TYR A 228 3.78 -2.02 -27.94
CA TYR A 228 2.66 -1.23 -27.46
C TYR A 228 3.11 -0.47 -26.20
N GLU A 229 3.00 0.86 -26.22
CA GLU A 229 3.34 1.74 -25.09
C GLU A 229 2.11 2.46 -24.49
N ASP A 230 0.96 2.46 -25.18
CA ASP A 230 -0.28 3.02 -24.65
C ASP A 230 -0.88 2.15 -23.53
N GLU A 231 -1.32 2.77 -22.44
CA GLU A 231 -1.77 2.05 -21.23
C GLU A 231 -3.03 1.21 -21.47
N GLU A 232 -3.99 1.70 -22.28
CA GLU A 232 -5.23 0.99 -22.57
C GLU A 232 -4.99 -0.17 -23.55
N GLU A 233 -4.11 0.03 -24.53
CA GLU A 233 -3.69 -1.03 -25.46
C GLU A 233 -2.92 -2.13 -24.74
N VAL A 234 -1.93 -1.77 -23.91
CA VAL A 234 -1.15 -2.70 -23.08
C VAL A 234 -2.10 -3.52 -22.21
N ARG A 235 -3.04 -2.87 -21.52
CA ARG A 235 -4.01 -3.56 -20.67
C ARG A 235 -4.87 -4.55 -21.45
N SER A 236 -5.41 -4.11 -22.59
CA SER A 236 -6.30 -4.93 -23.44
C SER A 236 -5.57 -6.16 -23.98
N LYS A 237 -4.33 -5.99 -24.43
CA LYS A 237 -3.49 -7.10 -24.91
C LYS A 237 -3.12 -8.09 -23.82
N VAL A 238 -2.80 -7.63 -22.61
CA VAL A 238 -2.55 -8.53 -21.46
C VAL A 238 -3.79 -9.35 -21.12
N VAL A 239 -4.96 -8.71 -21.06
CA VAL A 239 -6.22 -9.41 -20.78
C VAL A 239 -6.51 -10.44 -21.87
N HIS A 240 -6.38 -10.06 -23.14
CA HIS A 240 -6.60 -10.95 -24.26
C HIS A 240 -5.66 -12.15 -24.25
N PHE A 241 -4.36 -11.93 -24.00
CA PHE A 241 -3.36 -13.00 -23.91
C PHE A 241 -3.77 -14.06 -22.87
N TYR A 242 -4.13 -13.63 -21.65
CA TYR A 242 -4.53 -14.58 -20.60
C TYR A 242 -5.89 -15.22 -20.88
N GLN A 243 -6.85 -14.48 -21.46
CA GLN A 243 -8.12 -15.07 -21.89
C GLN A 243 -7.88 -16.20 -22.91
N SER A 244 -7.07 -15.94 -23.93
CA SER A 244 -6.71 -16.96 -24.92
C SER A 244 -5.94 -18.13 -24.28
N LEU A 245 -5.01 -17.86 -23.36
CA LEU A 245 -4.26 -18.90 -22.65
C LEU A 245 -5.15 -19.84 -21.82
N TYR A 246 -6.19 -19.30 -21.19
CA TYR A 246 -7.16 -20.06 -20.39
C TYR A 246 -8.38 -20.51 -21.20
N THR A 247 -8.42 -20.25 -22.51
CA THR A 247 -9.45 -20.77 -23.40
C THR A 247 -8.95 -22.08 -24.01
N GLU A 248 -9.77 -23.12 -23.93
CA GLU A 248 -9.48 -24.39 -24.55
C GLU A 248 -9.63 -24.29 -26.07
N SER A 249 -8.52 -24.47 -26.80
CA SER A 249 -8.51 -24.44 -28.27
C SER A 249 -8.82 -25.80 -28.91
N ASP A 250 -8.51 -26.89 -28.21
CA ASP A 250 -8.69 -28.24 -28.72
C ASP A 250 -10.09 -28.76 -28.40
N THR A 251 -10.87 -29.04 -29.44
CA THR A 251 -12.21 -29.63 -29.31
C THR A 251 -12.18 -31.13 -29.00
N TRP A 252 -11.01 -31.76 -29.14
CA TRP A 252 -10.84 -33.20 -28.94
C TRP A 252 -10.10 -33.48 -27.63
N ARG A 253 -10.76 -34.24 -26.75
CA ARG A 253 -10.17 -34.82 -25.55
C ARG A 253 -10.23 -36.35 -25.71
N PRO A 254 -9.13 -37.09 -25.47
CA PRO A 254 -9.21 -38.54 -25.45
C PRO A 254 -10.24 -38.97 -24.40
N SER A 255 -11.16 -39.87 -24.78
CA SER A 255 -12.05 -40.46 -23.79
C SER A 255 -11.23 -41.34 -22.85
N MET A 256 -11.49 -41.19 -21.56
CA MET A 256 -10.90 -42.04 -20.52
C MET A 256 -11.75 -43.30 -20.28
N ASP A 257 -12.80 -43.52 -21.08
CA ASP A 257 -13.68 -44.69 -20.99
C ASP A 257 -12.89 -45.99 -21.24
N GLY A 258 -13.05 -46.95 -20.32
CA GLY A 258 -12.42 -48.27 -20.42
C GLY A 258 -10.97 -48.34 -19.96
N LEU A 259 -10.41 -47.26 -19.41
CA LEU A 259 -9.13 -47.30 -18.70
C LEU A 259 -9.36 -47.68 -17.23
N GLU A 260 -8.63 -48.67 -16.74
CA GLU A 260 -8.61 -49.03 -15.32
C GLU A 260 -7.74 -48.02 -14.56
N PHE A 261 -8.39 -47.14 -13.80
CA PHE A 261 -7.71 -46.26 -12.85
C PHE A 261 -7.68 -46.91 -11.47
N THR A 262 -6.56 -46.76 -10.79
CA THR A 262 -6.50 -47.02 -9.34
C THR A 262 -7.48 -46.08 -8.66
N SER A 263 -8.51 -46.64 -8.04
CA SER A 263 -9.52 -45.87 -7.32
C SER A 263 -9.13 -45.79 -5.85
N ILE A 264 -9.41 -44.65 -5.24
CA ILE A 264 -9.27 -44.48 -3.78
C ILE A 264 -10.24 -45.43 -3.05
N GLU A 265 -9.88 -45.82 -1.85
CA GLU A 265 -10.74 -46.69 -1.03
C GLU A 265 -12.02 -45.93 -0.61
N GLU A 266 -13.07 -46.68 -0.25
CA GLU A 266 -14.36 -46.08 0.14
C GLU A 266 -14.20 -45.13 1.34
N ASP A 267 -13.36 -45.49 2.31
CA ASP A 267 -13.05 -44.67 3.47
C ASP A 267 -12.33 -43.36 3.08
N GLU A 268 -11.38 -43.41 2.16
CA GLU A 268 -10.67 -42.22 1.65
C GLU A 268 -11.63 -41.29 0.88
N ARG A 269 -12.55 -41.87 0.11
CA ARG A 269 -13.57 -41.11 -0.61
C ARG A 269 -14.51 -40.39 0.36
N LEU A 270 -15.01 -41.10 1.37
CA LEU A 270 -15.86 -40.52 2.41
C LEU A 270 -15.13 -39.41 3.17
N GLU A 271 -13.82 -39.55 3.38
CA GLU A 271 -13.01 -38.52 4.02
C GLU A 271 -12.82 -37.27 3.15
N LEU A 272 -12.71 -37.40 1.82
CA LEU A 272 -12.59 -36.28 0.89
C LEU A 272 -13.92 -35.56 0.63
N GLU A 273 -15.05 -36.29 0.72
CA GLU A 273 -16.39 -35.76 0.48
C GLU A 273 -17.07 -35.22 1.76
N ARG A 274 -16.41 -35.26 2.93
CA ARG A 274 -17.00 -34.77 4.18
C ARG A 274 -17.18 -33.25 4.20
N ASP A 275 -18.11 -32.79 5.03
CA ASP A 275 -18.31 -31.37 5.29
C ASP A 275 -17.07 -30.73 5.91
N PHE A 276 -16.83 -29.45 5.57
CA PHE A 276 -15.75 -28.66 6.15
C PHE A 276 -15.95 -28.46 7.65
N SER A 277 -15.02 -28.99 8.46
CA SER A 277 -15.06 -28.77 9.91
C SER A 277 -14.49 -27.39 10.27
N LYS A 278 -14.98 -26.81 11.37
CA LYS A 278 -14.46 -25.54 11.89
C LYS A 278 -12.97 -25.68 12.24
N GLU A 279 -12.60 -26.81 12.83
CA GLU A 279 -11.24 -27.10 13.28
C GLU A 279 -10.26 -27.16 12.10
N GLU A 280 -10.68 -27.78 11.00
CA GLU A 280 -9.91 -27.82 9.76
C GLU A 280 -9.71 -26.41 9.18
N VAL A 281 -10.79 -25.62 9.05
CA VAL A 281 -10.72 -24.26 8.51
C VAL A 281 -9.81 -23.38 9.37
N VAL A 282 -9.93 -23.46 10.70
CA VAL A 282 -9.09 -22.71 11.63
C VAL A 282 -7.63 -23.16 11.53
N LYS A 283 -7.37 -24.46 11.44
CA LYS A 283 -6.00 -24.99 11.29
C LYS A 283 -5.34 -24.44 10.03
N VAL A 284 -6.01 -24.55 8.88
CA VAL A 284 -5.51 -24.02 7.61
C VAL A 284 -5.28 -22.51 7.71
N LEU A 285 -6.23 -21.78 8.29
CA LEU A 285 -6.11 -20.34 8.46
C LEU A 285 -4.87 -19.95 9.28
N GLN A 286 -4.51 -20.71 10.32
CA GLN A 286 -3.31 -20.46 11.14
C GLN A 286 -2.01 -20.86 10.44
N GLU A 287 -2.03 -21.89 9.60
CA GLU A 287 -0.87 -22.34 8.82
C GLU A 287 -0.52 -21.39 7.67
N MET A 288 -1.49 -20.59 7.20
CA MET A 288 -1.26 -19.60 6.14
C MET A 288 -0.35 -18.45 6.60
N GLU A 289 0.61 -18.08 5.75
CA GLU A 289 1.38 -16.85 5.97
C GLU A 289 0.50 -15.60 5.81
N GLY A 290 0.33 -14.87 6.92
CA GLY A 290 -0.48 -13.67 6.99
C GLY A 290 -0.06 -12.55 6.02
N ASP A 291 1.26 -12.34 5.89
CA ASP A 291 1.88 -11.23 5.15
C ASP A 291 2.03 -11.47 3.65
N LYS A 292 1.15 -12.30 3.05
CA LYS A 292 1.09 -12.50 1.60
C LYS A 292 0.34 -11.36 0.89
N ALA A 293 0.35 -11.40 -0.44
CA ALA A 293 -0.36 -10.42 -1.27
C ALA A 293 -1.87 -10.48 -0.98
N PRO A 294 -2.54 -9.33 -0.75
CA PRO A 294 -3.97 -9.32 -0.52
C PRO A 294 -4.75 -9.65 -1.79
N SER A 295 -5.93 -10.22 -1.61
CA SER A 295 -6.90 -10.43 -2.68
C SER A 295 -7.46 -9.09 -3.21
N PRO A 296 -8.24 -9.07 -4.30
CA PRO A 296 -8.86 -7.84 -4.83
C PRO A 296 -9.79 -7.10 -3.87
N ASP A 297 -10.30 -7.79 -2.86
CA ASP A 297 -11.02 -7.19 -1.74
C ASP A 297 -10.11 -6.24 -0.92
N GLY A 298 -8.82 -6.54 -0.84
CA GLY A 298 -7.77 -5.82 -0.16
C GLY A 298 -7.44 -6.37 1.24
N PHE A 299 -8.10 -7.44 1.70
CA PHE A 299 -7.83 -8.04 3.01
C PHE A 299 -6.67 -9.04 2.93
N THR A 300 -5.83 -9.08 3.96
CA THR A 300 -4.73 -10.04 4.09
C THR A 300 -5.16 -11.23 4.94
N MET A 301 -4.41 -12.33 4.90
CA MET A 301 -4.69 -13.48 5.77
C MET A 301 -4.54 -13.13 7.25
N VAL A 302 -3.67 -12.16 7.60
CA VAL A 302 -3.56 -11.65 8.99
C VAL A 302 -4.90 -11.14 9.51
N PHE A 303 -5.70 -10.47 8.66
CA PHE A 303 -7.01 -9.98 9.07
C PHE A 303 -7.92 -11.14 9.49
N PHE A 304 -8.03 -12.18 8.66
CA PHE A 304 -8.85 -13.35 8.98
C PHE A 304 -8.34 -14.09 10.21
N GLN A 305 -7.01 -14.22 10.38
CA GLN A 305 -6.41 -14.83 11.57
C GLN A 305 -6.74 -14.07 12.87
N LYS A 306 -6.70 -12.73 12.84
CA LYS A 306 -6.90 -11.88 14.02
C LYS A 306 -8.37 -11.59 14.32
N CYS A 307 -9.20 -11.47 13.29
CA CYS A 307 -10.62 -11.18 13.41
C CYS A 307 -11.49 -12.44 13.23
N TRP A 308 -10.93 -13.65 13.35
CA TRP A 308 -11.65 -14.90 13.16
C TRP A 308 -12.92 -14.98 14.00
N SER A 309 -12.82 -14.64 15.29
CA SER A 309 -13.96 -14.62 16.22
C SER A 309 -15.13 -13.73 15.77
N VAL A 310 -14.87 -12.76 14.90
CA VAL A 310 -15.88 -11.85 14.35
C VAL A 310 -16.48 -12.43 13.06
N VAL A 311 -15.66 -12.95 12.17
CA VAL A 311 -16.07 -13.37 10.82
C VAL A 311 -16.48 -14.84 10.73
N GLU A 312 -16.19 -15.65 11.76
CA GLU A 312 -16.36 -17.10 11.80
C GLU A 312 -17.74 -17.55 11.30
N ILE A 313 -18.81 -16.93 11.80
CA ILE A 313 -20.19 -17.35 11.49
C ILE A 313 -20.48 -17.20 9.99
N ASP A 314 -20.13 -16.06 9.40
CA ASP A 314 -20.39 -15.80 7.98
C ASP A 314 -19.47 -16.64 7.08
N VAL A 315 -18.23 -16.92 7.52
CA VAL A 315 -17.28 -17.75 6.77
C VAL A 315 -17.71 -19.23 6.79
N MET A 316 -18.11 -19.77 7.93
CA MET A 316 -18.60 -21.15 8.01
C MET A 316 -19.91 -21.33 7.25
N ALA A 317 -20.82 -20.36 7.32
CA ALA A 317 -22.04 -20.37 6.50
C ALA A 317 -21.73 -20.34 4.99
N PHE A 318 -20.66 -19.64 4.59
CA PHE A 318 -20.17 -19.68 3.22
C PHE A 318 -19.68 -21.08 2.82
N PHE A 319 -18.85 -21.73 3.64
CA PHE A 319 -18.32 -23.07 3.34
C PHE A 319 -19.43 -24.12 3.27
N ASP A 320 -20.38 -24.11 4.20
CA ASP A 320 -21.53 -25.03 4.21
C ASP A 320 -22.39 -24.88 2.93
N HIS A 321 -22.70 -23.64 2.56
CA HIS A 321 -23.44 -23.38 1.32
C HIS A 321 -22.65 -23.77 0.07
N PHE A 322 -21.34 -23.51 0.05
CA PHE A 322 -20.48 -23.87 -1.08
C PHE A 322 -20.40 -25.39 -1.26
N HIS A 323 -20.24 -26.15 -0.17
CA HIS A 323 -20.20 -27.61 -0.19
C HIS A 323 -21.47 -28.20 -0.82
N ARG A 324 -22.65 -27.70 -0.44
CA ARG A 324 -23.93 -28.23 -0.93
C ARG A 324 -24.32 -27.78 -2.34
N SER A 325 -23.95 -26.56 -2.72
CA SER A 325 -24.45 -25.93 -3.95
C SER A 325 -23.43 -25.85 -5.08
N ALA A 326 -22.14 -26.03 -4.76
CA ALA A 326 -21.00 -25.73 -5.64
C ALA A 326 -21.05 -24.33 -6.27
N LYS A 327 -21.74 -23.38 -5.63
CA LYS A 327 -21.99 -22.03 -6.14
C LYS A 327 -21.65 -20.98 -5.10
N PHE A 328 -21.01 -19.91 -5.58
CA PHE A 328 -20.72 -18.72 -4.78
C PHE A 328 -20.64 -17.46 -5.64
N GLU A 329 -20.68 -16.32 -4.97
CA GLU A 329 -20.62 -15.00 -5.58
C GLU A 329 -19.34 -14.81 -6.42
N ARG A 330 -19.49 -14.49 -7.71
CA ARG A 330 -18.37 -14.33 -8.65
C ARG A 330 -17.35 -13.28 -8.21
N SER A 331 -17.79 -12.26 -7.47
CA SER A 331 -16.90 -11.22 -6.96
C SER A 331 -15.83 -11.74 -5.99
N LEU A 332 -16.09 -12.85 -5.29
CA LEU A 332 -15.11 -13.52 -4.43
C LEU A 332 -14.07 -14.32 -5.24
N ASN A 333 -14.37 -14.68 -6.49
CA ASN A 333 -13.44 -15.33 -7.41
C ASN A 333 -12.61 -14.34 -8.25
N ALA A 334 -12.73 -13.03 -7.99
CA ALA A 334 -11.95 -12.04 -8.69
C ALA A 334 -10.46 -12.21 -8.34
N SER A 335 -9.59 -12.17 -9.35
CA SER A 335 -8.14 -12.28 -9.18
C SER A 335 -7.42 -11.12 -9.87
N PHE A 336 -6.30 -10.67 -9.27
CA PHE A 336 -5.43 -9.70 -9.92
C PHE A 336 -4.46 -10.41 -10.85
N LEU A 337 -4.47 -10.04 -12.13
CA LEU A 337 -3.39 -10.40 -13.05
C LEU A 337 -2.17 -9.54 -12.71
N SER A 338 -1.14 -10.18 -12.16
CA SER A 338 0.14 -9.55 -11.84
C SER A 338 1.23 -10.11 -12.73
N LEU A 339 1.80 -9.27 -13.59
CA LEU A 339 2.93 -9.63 -14.43
C LEU A 339 4.21 -9.59 -13.60
N ILE A 340 4.84 -10.74 -13.42
CA ILE A 340 6.11 -10.86 -12.70
C ILE A 340 7.23 -11.04 -13.73
N PRO A 341 8.16 -10.07 -13.87
CA PRO A 341 9.30 -10.22 -14.76
C PRO A 341 10.13 -11.44 -14.34
N LYS A 342 10.24 -12.43 -15.24
CA LYS A 342 11.14 -13.56 -15.00
C LYS A 342 12.58 -13.02 -15.06
N LYS A 343 13.41 -13.36 -14.07
CA LYS A 343 14.86 -13.13 -14.18
C LYS A 343 15.33 -13.85 -15.44
N LYS A 344 15.99 -13.15 -16.37
CA LYS A 344 16.72 -13.81 -17.46
C LYS A 344 17.67 -14.79 -16.79
N LYS A 345 17.52 -16.10 -17.03
CA LYS A 345 18.52 -17.09 -16.63
C LYS A 345 19.84 -16.55 -17.16
N LYS A 346 20.80 -16.27 -16.27
CA LYS A 346 22.18 -16.07 -16.71
C LYS A 346 22.53 -17.34 -17.48
N LYS A 347 22.58 -17.26 -18.81
CA LYS A 347 23.34 -18.23 -19.58
C LYS A 347 24.76 -18.00 -19.08
N ILE A 348 25.21 -18.92 -18.23
CA ILE A 348 26.64 -19.10 -17.98
C ILE A 348 27.17 -19.48 -19.36
N LEU A 349 27.83 -18.53 -20.01
CA LEU A 349 28.74 -18.84 -21.11
C LEU A 349 30.01 -19.40 -20.49
#